data_AF-A0A3D0TH17-F1
#
_entry.id   AF-A0A3D0TH17-F1
#
_cell.length_a   1.000
_cell.length_b   1.000
_cell.length_c   1.000
_cell.angle_alpha   90.00
_cell.angle_beta   90.00
_cell.angle_gamma   90.00
#
_symmetry.space_group_name_H-M   'P 1'
#
loop_
_entity.id
_entity.type
_entity.pdbx_description
1 polymer ?
#
loop_
_entity_poly.entity_id
_entity_poly.type
_entity_poly.pdbx_seq_one_letter_code
_entity_poly.pdbx_strand_id
1 'polypeptide(L)'
;MPTLTWIGHATLLLQHKGVNILTDPHLTQRASPFSFAGPKRSTPPGLSIEDLPIIDLIVISHNHYDHLDKLTIKTLYERQPNHPPKIFVPLKLKQWFLDLGIKNVTEL
;
A
#
# COMPACT_ATOMS: atom_id res chain seq x y z
N MET A 1 -5.08 -22.74 4.92
CA MET A 1 -3.84 -22.59 4.12
C MET A 1 -3.63 -21.10 3.85
N PRO A 2 -2.38 -20.60 3.67
CA PRO A 2 -2.19 -19.24 3.19
C PRO A 2 -2.83 -19.06 1.81
N THR A 3 -3.37 -17.88 1.53
CA THR A 3 -3.80 -17.46 0.20
C THR A 3 -2.97 -16.27 -0.25
N LEU A 4 -2.68 -16.22 -1.56
CA LEU A 4 -1.98 -15.11 -2.18
C LEU A 4 -2.80 -14.64 -3.37
N THR A 5 -3.23 -13.38 -3.33
CA THR A 5 -3.99 -12.75 -4.42
C THR A 5 -3.12 -11.69 -5.07
N TRP A 6 -2.95 -11.78 -6.39
CA TRP A 6 -2.28 -10.74 -7.16
C TRP A 6 -3.29 -9.66 -7.56
N ILE A 7 -3.08 -8.43 -7.05
CA ILE A 7 -3.94 -7.28 -7.34
C ILE A 7 -3.40 -6.49 -8.54
N GLY A 8 -2.09 -6.55 -8.78
CA GLY A 8 -1.45 -5.95 -9.96
C GLY A 8 -0.08 -5.36 -9.63
N HIS A 9 0.83 -5.37 -10.61
CA HIS A 9 2.24 -4.99 -10.41
C HIS A 9 2.85 -5.74 -9.21
N ALA A 10 3.38 -5.03 -8.22
CA ALA A 10 3.92 -5.57 -6.97
C ALA A 10 2.90 -5.61 -5.82
N THR A 11 1.63 -5.27 -6.07
CA THR A 11 0.57 -5.35 -5.07
C THR A 11 0.05 -6.79 -4.93
N LEU A 12 0.42 -7.43 -3.83
CA LEU A 12 -0.02 -8.76 -3.42
C LEU A 12 -0.79 -8.64 -2.10
N LEU A 13 -1.93 -9.30 -2.02
CA LEU A 13 -2.63 -9.55 -0.76
C LEU A 13 -2.31 -10.97 -0.30
N LEU A 14 -1.49 -11.08 0.74
CA LEU A 14 -1.21 -12.33 1.43
C LEU A 14 -2.12 -12.44 2.65
N GLN A 15 -2.87 -13.55 2.74
CA GLN A 15 -3.71 -13.83 3.91
C GLN A 15 -3.23 -15.10 4.58
N HIS A 16 -2.84 -14.99 5.85
CA HIS A 16 -2.30 -16.11 6.60
C HIS A 16 -2.68 -16.00 8.08
N LYS A 17 -3.27 -17.07 8.64
CA LYS A 17 -3.68 -17.16 10.05
C LYS A 17 -4.54 -15.96 10.51
N GLY A 18 -5.43 -15.48 9.65
CA GLY A 18 -6.32 -14.35 9.93
C GLY A 18 -5.68 -12.97 9.79
N VAL A 19 -4.41 -12.89 9.37
CA VAL A 19 -3.69 -11.64 9.10
C VAL A 19 -3.71 -11.34 7.60
N ASN A 20 -4.10 -10.13 7.24
CA ASN A 20 -4.08 -9.60 5.88
C ASN A 20 -2.86 -8.68 5.69
N ILE A 21 -1.95 -9.08 4.81
CA ILE A 21 -0.68 -8.39 4.52
C ILE A 21 -0.73 -7.89 3.08
N LEU A 22 -0.45 -6.60 2.88
CA LEU A 22 -0.42 -5.98 1.56
C LEU A 22 0.99 -5.51 1.22
N THR A 23 1.53 -5.92 0.08
CA THR A 23 2.84 -5.47 -0.39
C THR A 23 2.68 -4.31 -1.37
N ASP A 24 3.60 -3.34 -1.33
CA ASP A 24 3.76 -2.27 -2.34
C ASP A 24 2.43 -1.79 -2.98
N PRO A 25 1.48 -1.29 -2.17
CA PRO A 25 0.13 -1.05 -2.66
C PRO A 25 0.10 0.13 -3.63
N HIS A 26 -0.26 -0.15 -4.89
CA HIS A 26 -0.43 0.81 -5.97
C HIS A 26 -1.79 0.60 -6.65
N LEU A 27 -2.79 1.38 -6.23
CA LEU A 27 -4.15 1.29 -6.76
C LEU A 27 -4.54 2.51 -7.61
N THR A 28 -3.75 3.58 -7.62
CA THR A 28 -4.02 4.74 -8.47
C THR A 28 -3.77 4.47 -9.95
N GLN A 29 -4.23 5.41 -10.80
CA GLN A 29 -4.14 5.27 -12.25
C GLN A 29 -2.69 5.42 -12.79
N ARG A 30 -1.81 6.10 -12.06
CA ARG A 30 -0.46 6.44 -12.52
C ARG A 30 0.59 6.25 -11.44
N ALA A 31 1.74 5.70 -11.82
CA ALA A 31 2.95 5.68 -11.01
C ALA A 31 3.70 7.01 -11.20
N SER A 32 3.20 8.08 -10.60
CA SER A 32 3.71 9.43 -10.85
C SER A 32 3.35 10.39 -9.71
N PRO A 33 4.17 11.43 -9.44
CA PRO A 33 3.76 12.53 -8.58
C PRO A 33 2.72 13.45 -9.23
N PHE A 34 2.49 13.33 -10.54
CA PHE A 34 1.54 14.14 -11.31
C PHE A 34 0.35 13.29 -11.78
N SER A 35 -0.86 13.85 -11.70
CA SER A 35 -2.09 13.19 -12.17
C SER A 35 -2.19 13.09 -13.70
N PHE A 36 -1.49 13.98 -14.42
CA PHE A 36 -1.60 14.10 -15.89
C PHE A 36 -0.40 13.53 -16.65
N ALA A 37 0.73 13.26 -15.99
CA ALA A 37 1.98 12.82 -16.62
C ALA A 37 2.55 11.57 -15.94
N GLY A 38 3.41 10.84 -16.64
CA GLY A 38 4.06 9.62 -16.15
C GLY A 38 3.31 8.33 -16.47
N PRO A 39 3.89 7.16 -16.11
CA PRO A 39 3.36 5.85 -16.48
C PRO A 39 1.92 5.65 -16.00
N LYS A 40 1.03 5.34 -16.94
CA LYS A 40 -0.35 4.94 -16.66
C LYS A 40 -0.42 3.43 -16.59
N ARG A 41 -1.16 2.89 -15.62
CA ARG A 41 -1.40 1.44 -15.56
C ARG A 41 -2.10 0.94 -16.83
N SER A 42 -1.68 -0.22 -17.32
CA SER A 42 -2.27 -0.86 -18.52
C SER A 42 -3.56 -1.63 -18.22
N THR A 43 -3.67 -2.20 -17.02
CA THR A 43 -4.83 -2.98 -16.55
C THR A 43 -5.35 -2.40 -15.24
N PRO A 44 -6.67 -2.42 -14.96
CA PRO A 44 -7.21 -2.03 -13.65
C PRO A 44 -6.68 -2.95 -12.54
N PRO A 45 -6.73 -2.53 -11.26
CA PRO A 45 -6.33 -3.42 -10.18
C PRO A 45 -7.37 -4.54 -10.04
N GLY A 46 -6.91 -5.74 -9.69
CA GLY A 46 -7.75 -6.92 -9.54
C GLY A 46 -8.75 -6.82 -8.38
N LEU A 47 -8.50 -5.91 -7.44
CA LEU A 47 -9.43 -5.48 -6.40
C LEU A 47 -9.43 -3.96 -6.34
N SER A 48 -10.61 -3.36 -6.17
CA SER A 48 -10.69 -1.95 -5.80
C SER A 48 -10.18 -1.75 -4.37
N ILE A 49 -9.92 -0.50 -3.97
CA ILE A 49 -9.53 -0.24 -2.59
C ILE A 49 -10.69 -0.61 -1.65
N GLU A 50 -11.93 -0.37 -2.06
CA GLU A 50 -13.16 -0.67 -1.31
C GLU A 50 -13.37 -2.18 -1.09
N ASP A 51 -12.92 -3.02 -2.02
CA ASP A 51 -13.04 -4.48 -1.95
C ASP A 51 -11.94 -5.13 -1.09
N LEU A 52 -10.92 -4.37 -0.68
CA LEU A 52 -9.86 -4.90 0.18
C LEU A 52 -10.40 -5.19 1.58
N PRO A 53 -9.98 -6.29 2.22
CA PRO A 53 -10.30 -6.53 3.63
C PRO A 53 -9.64 -5.47 4.53
N ILE A 54 -9.90 -5.56 5.84
CA ILE A 54 -9.07 -4.88 6.86
C ILE A 54 -7.62 -5.33 6.65
N ILE A 55 -6.70 -4.38 6.48
CA ILE A 55 -5.29 -4.65 6.25
C ILE A 55 -4.56 -4.47 7.56
N ASP A 56 -3.92 -5.53 8.03
CA ASP A 56 -3.16 -5.53 9.28
C ASP A 56 -1.75 -4.98 9.07
N LEU A 57 -1.10 -5.41 7.98
CA LEU A 57 0.29 -5.08 7.68
C LEU A 57 0.43 -4.54 6.25
N ILE A 58 1.24 -3.50 6.08
CA ILE A 58 1.72 -3.05 4.78
C ILE A 58 3.24 -3.18 4.76
N VAL A 59 3.78 -3.76 3.69
CA VAL A 59 5.23 -3.88 3.49
C VAL A 59 5.61 -3.11 2.24
N ILE A 60 6.52 -2.14 2.40
CA ILE A 60 7.07 -1.33 1.32
C ILE A 60 8.48 -1.79 1.03
N SER A 61 8.77 -2.11 -0.23
CA SER A 61 10.08 -2.56 -0.68
C SER A 61 11.04 -1.39 -0.94
N HIS A 62 10.57 -0.30 -1.54
CA HIS A 62 11.32 0.92 -1.85
C HIS A 62 10.38 2.09 -2.22
N ASN A 63 10.93 3.25 -2.54
CA ASN A 63 10.19 4.51 -2.69
C ASN A 63 9.88 4.94 -4.13
N HIS A 64 10.04 4.08 -5.13
CA HIS A 64 9.61 4.43 -6.49
C HIS A 64 8.08 4.51 -6.56
N TYR A 65 7.56 5.37 -7.44
CA TYR A 65 6.13 5.70 -7.51
C TYR A 65 5.23 4.54 -7.89
N ASP A 66 5.76 3.47 -8.48
CA ASP A 66 5.04 2.24 -8.80
C ASP A 66 4.99 1.25 -7.61
N HIS A 67 5.76 1.50 -6.55
CA HIS A 67 5.77 0.72 -5.30
C HIS A 67 5.29 1.50 -4.07
N LEU A 68 5.40 2.83 -4.10
CA LEU A 68 4.98 3.74 -3.04
C LEU A 68 3.97 4.76 -3.58
N ASP A 69 2.70 4.38 -3.57
CA ASP A 69 1.59 5.25 -3.97
C ASP A 69 1.02 6.00 -2.75
N LYS A 70 1.31 7.30 -2.69
CA LYS A 70 0.87 8.19 -1.61
C LYS A 70 -0.64 8.19 -1.38
N LEU A 71 -1.44 8.20 -2.44
CA LEU A 71 -2.90 8.29 -2.29
C LEU A 71 -3.44 6.95 -1.77
N THR A 72 -2.98 5.85 -2.35
CA THR A 72 -3.34 4.50 -1.87
C THR A 72 -3.00 4.31 -0.39
N ILE A 73 -1.79 4.68 0.02
CA ILE A 73 -1.34 4.57 1.42
C ILE A 73 -2.21 5.41 2.37
N LYS A 74 -2.50 6.67 2.01
CA LYS A 74 -3.36 7.54 2.82
C LYS A 74 -4.77 6.96 2.96
N THR A 75 -5.38 6.56 1.85
CA THR A 75 -6.74 6.01 1.86
C THR A 75 -6.82 4.72 2.69
N LEU A 76 -5.84 3.83 2.59
CA LEU A 76 -5.80 2.60 3.41
C LEU A 76 -5.70 2.88 4.91
N TYR A 77 -4.90 3.89 5.30
CA TYR A 77 -4.74 4.29 6.69
C TYR A 77 -6.00 4.98 7.23
N GLU A 78 -6.58 5.91 6.47
CA GLU A 78 -7.77 6.67 6.86
C GLU A 78 -9.04 5.81 6.93
N ARG A 79 -9.16 4.75 6.11
CA ARG A 79 -10.30 3.83 6.13
C ARG A 79 -10.39 3.00 7.42
N GLN A 80 -9.29 2.87 8.17
CA GLN A 80 -9.20 1.97 9.33
C GLN A 80 -8.80 2.72 10.61
N PRO A 81 -9.59 3.71 11.08
CA PRO A 81 -9.20 4.57 12.19
C PRO A 81 -9.02 3.81 13.51
N ASN A 82 -9.79 2.74 13.71
CA ASN A 82 -9.73 1.90 14.92
C ASN A 82 -8.71 0.76 14.82
N HIS A 83 -8.23 0.46 13.60
CA HIS A 83 -7.29 -0.62 13.33
C HIS A 83 -6.31 -0.23 12.21
N PRO A 84 -5.50 0.83 12.41
CA PRO A 84 -4.64 1.32 11.35
C PRO A 84 -3.54 0.30 11.04
N PRO A 85 -3.25 0.02 9.75
CA PRO A 85 -2.24 -0.95 9.37
C PRO A 85 -0.88 -0.59 9.97
N LYS A 86 -0.12 -1.61 10.38
CA LYS A 86 1.30 -1.45 10.70
C LYS A 86 2.08 -1.44 9.40
N ILE A 87 2.85 -0.38 9.15
CA ILE A 87 3.62 -0.22 7.93
C ILE A 87 5.09 -0.51 8.20
N PHE A 88 5.68 -1.43 7.45
CA PHE A 88 7.11 -1.70 7.45
C PHE A 88 7.75 -1.10 6.20
N VAL A 89 8.83 -0.34 6.40
CA VAL A 89 9.48 0.43 5.33
C VAL A 89 11.01 0.31 5.43
N PRO A 90 11.75 0.49 4.33
CA PRO A 90 13.20 0.53 4.36
C PRO A 90 13.71 1.77 5.10
N LEU A 91 14.99 1.70 5.51
CA LEU A 91 15.73 2.83 6.07
C LEU A 91 15.52 4.15 5.32
N LYS A 92 15.37 5.23 6.09
CA LYS A 92 15.15 6.63 5.68
C LYS A 92 13.76 6.95 5.12
N LEU A 93 12.81 6.02 5.08
CA LEU A 93 11.44 6.31 4.63
C LEU A 93 10.48 6.69 5.76
N LYS A 94 10.80 6.37 7.02
CA LYS A 94 9.85 6.61 8.13
C LYS A 94 9.39 8.05 8.23
N GLN A 95 10.30 9.01 8.07
CA GLN A 95 9.97 10.44 8.17
C GLN A 95 8.89 10.85 7.17
N TRP A 96 8.97 10.33 5.94
CA TRP A 96 7.98 10.62 4.90
C TRP A 96 6.56 10.20 5.31
N PHE A 97 6.41 9.05 6.00
CA PHE A 97 5.11 8.61 6.52
C PHE A 97 4.64 9.50 7.69
N LEU A 98 5.54 9.89 8.59
CA LEU A 98 5.22 10.80 9.70
C LEU A 98 4.72 12.16 9.20
N ASP A 99 5.34 12.69 8.14
CA ASP A 99 4.94 13.95 7.50
C ASP A 99 3.54 13.87 6.87
N LEU A 100 3.08 12.66 6.54
CA LEU A 100 1.70 12.39 6.08
C LEU A 100 0.71 12.17 7.22
N GLY A 101 1.15 12.20 8.48
CA GLY A 101 0.34 11.91 9.66
C GLY A 101 0.21 10.41 9.97
N ILE A 102 0.96 9.55 9.28
CA ILE A 102 0.91 8.10 9.44
C ILE A 102 1.93 7.69 10.50
N LYS A 103 1.42 7.36 11.69
CA LYS A 103 2.27 7.13 12.87
C LYS A 103 2.60 5.66 13.11
N ASN A 104 1.78 4.73 12.61
CA ASN A 104 1.97 3.30 12.82
C ASN A 104 3.00 2.70 11.83
N VAL A 105 4.22 3.22 11.83
CA VAL A 105 5.29 2.85 10.89
C VAL A 105 6.55 2.40 11.63
N THR A 106 7.15 1.30 11.15
CA THR A 106 8.46 0.80 11.59
C THR A 106 9.42 0.81 10.41
N GLU A 107 10.60 1.34 10.66
CA GLU A 107 11.72 1.35 9.73
C GLU A 107 12.64 0.17 10.04
N LEU A 108 13.05 -0.57 9.01
CA LEU A 108 13.89 -1.76 9.10
C LEU A 108 14.98 -1.75 8.02
#